data_AF-A0A2H9LVU3-F1
#
_entry.id   AF-A0A2H9LVU3-F1
#
_cell.length_a   1.000
_cell.length_b   1.000
_cell.length_c   1.000
_cell.angle_alpha   90.00
_cell.angle_beta   90.00
_cell.angle_gamma   90.00
#
_symmetry.space_group_name_H-M   'P 1'
#
loop_
_entity.id
_entity.type
_entity.pdbx_description
1 polymer ?
#
loop_
_entity_poly.entity_id
_entity_poly.type
_entity_poly.pdbx_seq_one_letter_code
_entity_poly.pdbx_strand_id
1 'polypeptide(L)' 'MARNKNFTKKSRIIKQGKRTKWAPFWVVLKAMPKGKKVHPAAFTRIKRSWRRTKIQQDIKNKKFGYRHITSGSYKKKF' A
#
# COMPACT_ATOMS: atom_id res chain seq x y z
N MET A 1 -16.38 -9.57 13.65
CA MET A 1 -15.60 -9.88 12.42
C MET A 1 -15.99 -11.27 11.96
N ALA A 2 -16.22 -11.49 10.66
CA ALA A 2 -16.48 -12.84 10.16
C ALA A 2 -15.32 -13.80 10.50
N ARG A 3 -15.64 -14.93 11.12
CA ARG A 3 -14.69 -16.01 11.47
C ARG A 3 -14.04 -16.57 10.20
N ASN A 4 -14.86 -16.86 9.20
CA ASN A 4 -14.43 -17.39 7.91
C ASN A 4 -14.20 -16.26 6.90
N LYS A 5 -13.02 -16.26 6.28
CA LYS A 5 -12.60 -15.27 5.28
C LYS A 5 -12.07 -16.00 4.06
N ASN A 6 -12.46 -15.53 2.87
CA ASN A 6 -11.97 -16.06 1.60
C ASN A 6 -10.43 -15.96 1.53
N PHE A 7 -9.80 -16.86 0.79
CA PHE A 7 -8.34 -16.92 0.67
C PHE A 7 -7.72 -15.60 0.21
N THR A 8 -8.32 -14.97 -0.81
CA THR A 8 -7.88 -13.66 -1.33
C THR A 8 -7.88 -12.58 -0.25
N LYS A 9 -8.91 -12.58 0.61
CA LYS A 9 -9.04 -11.66 1.75
C LYS A 9 -7.95 -11.95 2.80
N LYS A 10 -7.71 -13.21 3.13
CA LYS A 10 -6.64 -13.62 4.06
C LYS A 10 -5.26 -13.17 3.55
N SER A 11 -4.95 -13.43 2.28
CA SER A 11 -3.66 -13.07 1.67
C SER A 11 -3.39 -11.56 1.71
N ARG A 12 -4.39 -10.72 1.40
CA ARG A 12 -4.26 -9.25 1.49
C ARG A 12 -4.01 -8.77 2.91
N ILE A 13 -4.71 -9.33 3.89
CA ILE A 13 -4.53 -9.00 5.31
C ILE A 13 -3.09 -9.35 5.75
N ILE A 14 -2.62 -10.54 5.40
CA ILE A 14 -1.25 -11.01 5.71
C ILE A 14 -0.22 -10.07 5.07
N LYS A 15 -0.38 -9.76 3.78
CA LYS A 15 0.51 -8.82 3.05
C LYS A 15 0.57 -7.45 3.74
N GLN A 16 -0.58 -6.94 4.18
CA GLN A 16 -0.62 -5.65 4.86
C GLN A 16 -0.02 -5.70 6.27
N GLY A 17 -0.16 -6.81 7.00
CA GLY A 17 0.51 -7.03 8.28
C GLY A 17 2.04 -7.08 8.16
N LYS A 18 2.56 -7.67 7.07
CA LYS A 18 4.01 -7.65 6.79
C LYS A 18 4.54 -6.24 6.54
N ARG A 19 3.77 -5.40 5.84
CA ARG A 19 4.15 -4.02 5.48
C ARG A 19 4.21 -3.04 6.65
N THR A 20 3.55 -3.35 7.76
CA THR A 20 3.51 -2.45 8.93
C THR A 20 4.68 -2.61 9.87
N LYS A 21 5.49 -3.65 9.69
CA LYS A 21 6.73 -3.82 10.44
C LYS A 21 7.69 -2.69 10.07
N TRP A 22 8.43 -2.19 11.04
CA TRP A 22 9.49 -1.22 10.78
C TRP A 22 10.54 -1.81 9.85
N ALA A 23 11.19 -0.94 9.09
CA ALA A 23 12.38 -1.31 8.35
C ALA A 23 13.41 -1.93 9.32
N PRO A 24 14.12 -2.98 8.90
CA PRO A 24 15.14 -3.57 9.75
C PRO A 24 16.32 -2.61 9.91
N PHE A 25 17.02 -2.71 11.05
CA PHE A 25 18.11 -1.80 11.40
C PHE A 25 19.23 -1.76 10.34
N TRP A 26 19.57 -2.91 9.76
CA TRP A 26 20.60 -2.99 8.73
C TRP A 26 20.30 -2.16 7.47
N VAL A 27 19.02 -1.84 7.19
CA VAL A 27 18.66 -0.96 6.07
C VAL A 27 19.17 0.46 6.31
N VAL A 28 19.10 0.94 7.54
CA VAL A 28 19.65 2.25 7.93
C VAL A 28 21.15 2.25 7.69
N LEU A 29 21.85 1.21 8.16
CA LEU A 29 23.30 1.08 8.01
C LEU A 29 23.74 1.04 6.54
N LYS A 30 22.96 0.39 5.68
CA LYS A 30 23.26 0.27 4.24
C LYS A 30 22.98 1.56 3.47
N ALA A 31 21.90 2.26 3.81
CA ALA A 31 21.44 3.42 3.07
C ALA A 31 22.13 4.73 3.49
N MET A 32 22.66 4.80 4.71
CA MET A 32 23.22 6.04 5.25
C MET A 32 24.74 6.01 5.37
N PRO A 33 25.40 7.17 5.23
CA PRO A 33 26.82 7.27 5.56
C PRO A 33 27.05 7.03 7.06
N LYS A 34 28.26 6.57 7.38
CA LYS A 34 28.70 6.34 8.77
C LYS A 34 28.49 7.61 9.61
N GLY A 35 28.03 7.42 10.87
CA GLY A 35 27.83 8.51 11.83
C GLY A 35 26.40 9.07 11.89
N LYS A 36 25.51 8.75 10.95
CA LYS A 36 24.10 9.20 11.01
C LYS A 36 23.26 8.26 11.88
N LYS A 37 22.70 8.79 12.97
CA LYS A 37 21.80 8.07 13.89
C LYS A 37 20.34 8.26 13.47
N VAL A 38 19.91 7.59 12.41
CA VAL A 38 18.51 7.64 11.94
C VAL A 38 17.74 6.40 12.38
N HIS A 39 16.56 6.61 12.94
CA HIS A 39 15.70 5.52 13.37
C HIS A 39 15.07 4.81 12.14
N PRO A 40 14.97 3.45 12.10
CA PRO A 40 14.45 2.71 10.95
C PRO A 40 13.01 3.06 10.55
N ALA A 41 12.23 3.63 11.48
CA ALA A 41 10.91 4.17 11.15
C ALA A 41 10.96 5.27 10.08
N ALA A 42 12.07 5.99 9.90
CA ALA A 42 12.24 6.96 8.82
C ALA A 42 12.20 6.30 7.43
N PHE A 43 12.78 5.11 7.31
CA PHE A 43 12.79 4.32 6.06
C PHE A 43 11.51 3.51 5.84
N THR A 44 10.62 3.48 6.84
CA THR A 44 9.37 2.72 6.75
C THR A 44 8.31 3.54 6.02
N ARG A 45 8.10 3.24 4.73
CA ARG A 45 7.11 3.94 3.88
C ARG A 45 5.67 3.79 4.37
N ILE A 46 5.30 2.60 4.85
CA ILE A 46 3.91 2.28 5.23
C ILE A 46 3.81 2.18 6.75
N LYS A 47 3.25 3.21 7.38
CA LYS A 47 2.95 3.24 8.82
C LYS A 47 1.44 3.19 9.01
N ARG A 48 0.90 2.00 9.30
CA ARG A 48 -0.54 1.81 9.46
C ARG A 48 -0.87 1.61 10.94
N SER A 49 -1.88 2.33 11.42
CA SER A 49 -2.51 2.08 12.71
C SER A 49 -3.89 1.48 12.48
N TRP A 50 -4.24 0.44 13.23
CA TRP A 50 -5.55 -0.22 13.10
C TRP A 50 -6.72 0.68 13.50
N ARG A 51 -6.50 1.66 14.39
CA ARG A 51 -7.49 2.67 14.78
C ARG A 51 -7.70 3.69 13.67
N ARG A 52 -6.60 4.22 13.11
CA ARG A 52 -6.64 5.36 12.18
C ARG A 52 -6.82 4.98 10.72
N THR A 53 -6.16 3.93 10.23
CA THR A 53 -6.16 3.54 8.81
C THR A 53 -6.66 2.11 8.61
N LYS A 54 -7.89 2.01 8.10
CA LYS A 54 -8.55 0.73 7.82
C LYS A 54 -8.00 0.13 6.52
N ILE A 55 -7.94 -1.21 6.48
CA ILE A 55 -7.59 -1.92 5.26
C ILE A 55 -8.83 -1.87 4.37
N GLN A 56 -8.76 -1.19 3.23
CA GLN A 56 -9.82 -1.26 2.22
C GLN A 56 -9.82 -2.68 1.65
N GLN A 57 -10.79 -3.49 2.09
CA GLN A 57 -10.90 -4.91 1.74
C GLN A 57 -11.82 -5.15 0.55
N ASP A 58 -12.63 -4.14 0.20
CA ASP A 58 -13.75 -4.29 -0.73
C ASP A 58 -13.44 -3.60 -2.06
N ILE A 59 -13.25 -4.42 -3.09
CA ILE A 59 -13.27 -3.98 -4.49
C ILE A 59 -14.71 -3.61 -4.89
N LYS A 60 -15.73 -4.12 -4.19
CA LYS A 60 -17.16 -3.89 -4.52
C LYS A 60 -17.65 -2.46 -4.28
N ASN A 61 -17.02 -1.70 -3.38
CA ASN A 61 -17.41 -0.31 -3.08
C ASN A 61 -16.39 0.73 -3.56
N LYS A 62 -15.51 0.37 -4.50
CA LYS A 62 -14.96 1.36 -5.42
C LYS A 62 -16.04 1.64 -6.48
N LYS A 63 -17.02 2.50 -6.18
CA LYS A 63 -17.46 3.47 -7.20
C LYS A 63 -16.28 4.42 -7.41
N PHE A 64 -15.18 3.92 -7.97
CA PHE A 64 -14.23 4.81 -8.60
C PHE A 64 -14.98 5.30 -9.82
N GLY A 65 -15.43 6.55 -9.77
CA GLY A 65 -15.91 7.23 -10.95
C GLY A 65 -14.83 7.05 -12.01
N TYR A 66 -15.12 6.18 -12.98
CA TYR A 66 -14.46 6.26 -14.26
C TYR A 66 -14.79 7.68 -14.73
N ARG A 67 -13.82 8.60 -14.65
CA ARG A 67 -13.89 9.76 -15.53
C ARG A 67 -13.88 9.15 -16.92
N HIS A 68 -15.01 9.26 -17.63
CA HIS A 68 -15.07 8.99 -19.05
C HIS A 68 -13.97 9.86 -19.67
N ILE A 69 -12.82 9.26 -19.99
CA ILE A 69 -11.90 9.87 -20.93
C ILE A 69 -12.63 9.69 -22.25
N THR A 70 -13.35 10.71 -22.70
CA THR A 70 -13.80 10.77 -24.09
C THR A 70 -12.53 10.65 -24.92
N SER A 71 -12.32 9.48 -25.52
CA SER A 71 -11.28 9.29 -26.50
C SER A 71 -11.60 10.24 -27.65
N GLY A 72 -10.93 11.39 -27.69
CA GLY A 72 -10.96 12.28 -28.82
C GLY A 72 -10.64 11.46 -30.06
N SER A 73 -11.62 11.36 -30.96
CA SER A 73 -11.53 10.67 -32.23
C SER A 73 -10.39 11.30 -33.05
N TYR A 74 -9.21 10.67 -33.04
CA TYR A 74 -8.21 10.96 -34.05
C TYR A 74 -8.68 10.33 -35.36
N LYS A 75 -9.38 11.13 -36.18
CA LYS A 75 -9.63 10.82 -37.60
C LYS A 75 -8.28 10.53 -38.26
N LYS A 76 -8.08 9.27 -38.65
CA LYS A 76 -7.01 8.86 -39.56
C LYS A 76 -7.24 9.61 -40.87
N LYS A 77 -6.40 10.61 -41.18
CA LYS A 77 -6.36 11.20 -42.52
C LYS A 77 -5.69 10.16 -43.43
N PHE A 78 -6.44 9.73 -44.45
CA PHE A 78 -5.91 8.96 -45.57
C PHE A 78 -4.98 9.83 -46.41
#